data_AF-A0A239CDF4-F1
#
_entry.id   AF-A0A239CDF4-F1
#
_cell.length_a   1.000
_cell.length_b   1.000
_cell.length_c   1.000
_cell.angle_alpha   90.00
_cell.angle_beta   90.00
_cell.angle_gamma   90.00
#
_symmetry.space_group_name_H-M   'P 1'
#
loop_
_entity.id
_entity.type
_entity.pdbx_description
1 polymer ?
#
loop_
_entity_poly.entity_id
_entity_poly.type
_entity_poly.pdbx_seq_one_letter_code
_entity_poly.pdbx_strand_id
1 'polypeptide(L)' 'MTPQSETDAAEAAHMDEVDLNPDVHRATEPDEEQVLRELYGEPDADGIFRGQGQSLQDDPELDGTEQEGPA' A
#
# COMPACT_ATOMS: atom_id res chain seq x y z
N MET A 1 -13.65 23.37 -37.12
CA MET A 1 -13.00 22.54 -36.10
C MET A 1 -11.53 22.90 -36.15
N THR A 2 -11.02 23.48 -35.08
CA THR A 2 -9.58 23.79 -34.91
C THR A 2 -8.78 22.48 -34.92
N PRO A 3 -7.58 22.45 -35.52
CA PRO A 3 -6.73 21.26 -35.52
C PRO A 3 -6.18 21.03 -34.11
N GLN A 4 -6.99 20.41 -33.24
CA GLN A 4 -6.62 20.10 -31.85
C GLN A 4 -5.47 19.09 -31.76
N SER A 5 -5.17 18.36 -32.84
CA SER A 5 -4.12 17.34 -32.85
C SER A 5 -2.68 17.90 -32.89
N GLU A 6 -2.46 19.11 -33.42
CA GLU A 6 -1.13 19.74 -33.42
C GLU A 6 -0.81 20.40 -32.07
N THR A 7 -1.85 20.88 -31.37
CA THR A 7 -1.71 21.45 -30.02
C THR A 7 -1.42 20.39 -28.96
N ASP A 8 -1.99 19.19 -29.10
CA ASP A 8 -1.84 18.09 -28.13
C ASP A 8 -0.39 17.59 -28.02
N ALA A 9 0.28 17.40 -29.16
CA ALA A 9 1.69 16.96 -29.20
C ALA A 9 2.67 18.05 -28.71
N ALA A 10 2.38 19.32 -29.02
CA ALA A 10 3.17 20.45 -28.54
C ALA A 10 3.00 20.68 -27.03
N GLU A 11 1.78 20.48 -26.52
CA GLU A 11 1.48 20.53 -25.08
C GLU A 11 2.16 19.39 -24.32
N ALA A 12 2.13 18.16 -24.83
CA ALA A 12 2.84 17.03 -24.25
C ALA A 12 4.36 17.26 -24.16
N ALA A 13 4.97 17.79 -25.24
CA ALA A 13 6.40 18.11 -25.25
C ALA A 13 6.77 19.21 -24.23
N HIS A 14 5.86 20.17 -23.99
CA HIS A 14 6.07 21.19 -22.98
C HIS A 14 5.90 20.65 -21.55
N MET A 15 5.00 19.69 -21.34
CA MET A 15 4.84 19.01 -20.05
C MET A 15 6.09 18.21 -19.67
N ASP A 16 6.75 17.57 -20.64
CA ASP A 16 8.04 16.89 -20.43
C ASP A 16 9.18 17.87 -20.09
N GLU A 17 9.16 19.09 -20.64
CA GLU A 17 10.16 20.13 -20.38
C GLU A 17 10.06 20.70 -18.95
N VAL A 18 8.84 20.80 -18.41
CA VAL A 18 8.59 21.37 -17.07
C VAL A 18 8.60 20.33 -15.96
N ASP A 19 8.75 19.04 -16.29
CA ASP A 19 8.92 18.00 -15.28
C ASP A 19 10.30 18.13 -14.61
N LEU A 20 10.29 18.73 -13.42
CA LEU A 20 11.49 18.96 -12.62
C LEU A 20 12.05 17.67 -12.02
N ASN A 21 11.24 16.61 -11.89
CA ASN A 21 11.69 15.36 -11.29
C ASN A 21 11.11 14.16 -12.03
N PRO A 22 11.56 13.89 -13.27
CA PRO A 22 11.04 12.80 -14.10
C PRO A 22 11.24 11.41 -13.48
N ASP A 23 12.14 11.31 -12.51
CA ASP A 23 12.44 10.09 -11.77
C ASP A 23 11.54 9.85 -10.54
N VAL A 24 10.67 10.79 -10.14
CA VAL A 24 9.74 10.56 -8.98
C VAL A 24 8.68 9.52 -9.28
N HIS A 25 8.40 9.30 -10.57
CA HIS A 25 7.50 8.26 -11.05
C HIS A 25 8.22 6.92 -11.23
N ARG A 26 9.55 6.86 -11.08
CA ARG A 26 10.25 5.58 -10.99
C ARG A 26 10.03 5.02 -9.61
N ALA A 27 9.69 3.73 -9.55
CA ALA A 27 9.66 2.99 -8.30
C ALA A 27 11.05 3.03 -7.69
N THR A 28 11.23 3.85 -6.65
CA THR A 28 12.46 3.94 -5.85
C THR A 28 12.42 2.95 -4.68
N GLU A 29 11.23 2.46 -4.35
CA GLU A 29 10.99 1.50 -3.28
C GLU A 29 10.89 0.08 -3.83
N PRO A 30 11.41 -0.93 -3.10
CA PRO A 30 11.16 -2.33 -3.42
C PRO A 30 9.66 -2.62 -3.44
N ASP A 31 9.29 -3.62 -4.23
CA ASP A 31 7.91 -4.09 -4.32
C ASP A 31 7.35 -4.41 -2.92
N GLU A 32 6.12 -4.01 -2.66
CA GLU A 32 5.46 -4.18 -1.37
C GLU A 32 5.53 -5.63 -0.88
N GLU A 33 5.35 -6.61 -1.77
CA GLU A 33 5.43 -8.02 -1.41
C GLU A 33 6.83 -8.43 -0.93
N GLN A 34 7.88 -7.91 -1.57
CA GLN A 34 9.26 -8.16 -1.15
C GLN A 34 9.53 -7.58 0.24
N VAL A 35 9.06 -6.36 0.51
CA VAL A 35 9.19 -5.71 1.83
C VAL A 35 8.44 -6.52 2.90
N LEU A 36 7.21 -6.92 2.61
CA LEU A 36 6.39 -7.68 3.54
C LEU A 36 7.01 -9.04 3.86
N ARG A 37 7.58 -9.73 2.86
CA ARG A 37 8.30 -10.99 3.08
C ARG A 37 9.55 -10.82 3.93
N GLU A 38 10.33 -9.76 3.71
CA GLU A 38 11.53 -9.48 4.51
C GLU A 38 11.19 -9.18 5.97
N LEU A 39 10.15 -8.39 6.22
CA LEU A 39 9.76 -7.96 7.56
C LEU A 39 8.99 -9.04 8.34
N TYR A 40 8.10 -9.76 7.67
CA TYR A 40 7.11 -10.63 8.33
C TYR A 40 7.23 -12.11 7.96
N GLY A 41 8.07 -12.47 6.98
CA GLY A 41 8.20 -13.84 6.47
C GLY A 41 7.12 -14.18 5.45
N GLU A 42 6.88 -15.47 5.23
CA GLU A 42 5.86 -15.91 4.26
C GLU A 42 4.44 -15.60 4.76
N PRO A 43 3.52 -15.24 3.85
CA PRO A 43 2.12 -15.04 4.20
C PRO A 43 1.45 -16.38 4.58
N ASP A 44 0.36 -16.31 5.34
CA ASP A 44 -0.48 -17.47 5.65
C ASP A 44 -1.34 -17.90 4.44
N ALA A 45 -2.17 -18.95 4.63
CA ALA A 45 -3.02 -19.50 3.57
C ALA A 45 -4.04 -18.49 3.01
N ASP A 46 -4.34 -17.44 3.77
CA ASP A 46 -5.24 -16.34 3.38
C ASP A 46 -4.47 -15.17 2.73
N GLY A 47 -3.14 -15.26 2.62
CA GLY A 47 -2.28 -14.22 2.07
C GLY A 47 -1.86 -13.14 3.08
N ILE A 48 -2.05 -13.37 4.39
CA ILE A 48 -1.78 -12.37 5.42
C ILE A 48 -0.38 -12.55 6.02
N PHE A 49 0.38 -11.46 6.07
CA PHE A 49 1.70 -11.39 6.69
C PHE A 49 1.60 -11.08 8.18
N ARG A 50 1.82 -12.07 9.06
CA ARG A 50 1.65 -11.93 10.53
C ARG A 50 2.95 -11.86 11.35
N GLY A 51 4.11 -12.04 10.73
CA GLY A 51 5.41 -12.11 11.43
C GLY A 51 5.69 -13.47 12.05
N GLN A 52 6.96 -13.87 12.12
CA GLN A 52 7.38 -15.08 12.85
C GLN A 52 7.10 -14.90 14.35
N GLY A 53 5.96 -15.42 14.82
CA GLY A 53 5.57 -15.36 16.23
C GLY A 53 4.07 -15.48 16.49
N GLN A 54 3.22 -15.32 15.47
CA GLN A 54 1.77 -15.52 15.61
C GLN A 54 1.32 -16.87 15.04
N SER A 55 1.91 -17.97 15.51
CA SER A 55 1.14 -19.22 15.55
C SER A 55 0.02 -18.96 16.55
N LEU A 56 -1.24 -18.93 16.09
CA LEU A 56 -2.44 -18.93 16.93
C LEU A 56 -2.18 -19.74 18.22
N GLN A 57 -1.86 -19.04 19.30
CA GLN A 57 -1.95 -19.55 20.64
C GLN A 57 -3.03 -18.70 21.24
N ASP A 58 -4.21 -19.33 21.31
CA ASP A 58 -5.35 -19.01 22.15
C ASP A 58 -5.19 -17.72 22.96
N ASP A 59 -5.85 -16.65 22.52
CA ASP A 59 -6.27 -15.56 23.40
C ASP A 59 -7.71 -15.92 23.85
N PRO A 60 -7.92 -16.78 24.86
CA PRO A 60 -9.22 -16.82 25.50
C PRO A 60 -9.33 -15.54 26.32
N GLU A 61 -10.51 -14.93 26.27
CA GLU A 61 -10.97 -13.83 27.14
C GLU A 61 -10.89 -12.41 26.55
N LEU A 62 -11.53 -12.24 25.38
CA LEU A 62 -12.49 -11.13 25.28
C LEU A 62 -13.84 -11.61 25.84
N ASP A 63 -13.88 -11.81 27.17
CA ASP A 63 -15.13 -12.03 27.91
C ASP A 63 -15.93 -10.73 27.94
N GLY A 64 -17.03 -10.73 27.21
CA GLY A 64 -18.03 -9.66 27.20
C GLY A 64 -18.81 -9.63 28.50
N THR A 65 -18.20 -9.14 29.58
CA THR A 65 -18.95 -8.80 30.80
C THR A 65 -19.41 -7.35 30.73
N GLU A 66 -20.60 -7.20 30.15
CA GLU A 66 -21.60 -6.22 30.56
C GLU A 66 -21.65 -6.09 32.09
N GLN A 67 -20.97 -5.08 32.64
CA GLN A 67 -21.08 -4.76 34.06
C GLN A 67 -22.22 -3.76 34.24
N GLU A 68 -23.43 -4.30 34.41
CA GLU A 68 -24.53 -3.59 35.08
C GLU A 68 -24.04 -3.13 36.47
N GLY A 69 -24.29 -1.87 36.81
CA GLY A 69 -23.76 -1.23 38.02
C GLY A 69 -24.37 -1.71 39.35
N PRO A 70 -24.09 -0.98 40.44
CA PRO A 70 -25.17 -0.70 41.39
C PRO A 70 -25.34 0.80 41.70
N ALA A 71 -26.56 1.08 42.17
CA ALA A 71 -27.27 2.34 42.43
C ALA A 71 -26.55 3.43 43.24
#